data_AF-A0A924BN77-F1
#
_entry.id   AF-A0A924BN77-F1
#
_cell.length_a   1.000
_cell.length_b   1.000
_cell.length_c   1.000
_cell.angle_alpha   90.00
_cell.angle_beta   90.00
_cell.angle_gamma   90.00
#
_symmetry.space_group_name_H-M   'P 1'
#
loop_
_entity.id
_entity.type
_entity.pdbx_description
1 polymer ?
#
loop_
_entity_poly.entity_id
_entity_poly.type
_entity_poly.pdbx_seq_one_letter_code
_entity_poly.pdbx_strand_id
1 'polypeptide(L)' 'MNTLRETIRHPQFRTGWLEMMPVSMGIAAWGLVTGVAMVKSGLSVPLALMMSLTVFAGSVQLTAVPLMMAGSPAWVIWAT' A
#
# COMPACT_ATOMS: atom_id res chain seq x y z
N MET A 1 21.24 -1.63 20.20
CA MET A 1 21.55 -2.05 18.81
C MET A 1 21.86 -3.56 18.66
N ASN A 2 21.66 -4.41 19.68
CA ASN A 2 21.96 -5.86 19.58
C ASN A 2 20.73 -6.73 19.29
N THR A 3 19.54 -6.28 19.69
CA THR A 3 18.27 -7.00 19.54
C THR A 3 17.89 -7.29 18.09
N LEU A 4 18.07 -6.34 17.15
CA LEU A 4 17.76 -6.58 15.74
C LEU A 4 18.63 -7.69 15.12
N ARG A 5 19.92 -7.73 15.46
CA ARG A 5 20.84 -8.77 14.96
C ARG A 5 20.50 -10.13 15.54
N GLU A 6 20.06 -10.18 16.79
CA GLU A 6 19.58 -11.41 17.44
C GLU A 6 18.28 -11.90 16.80
N THR A 7 17.31 -11.01 16.55
CA THR A 7 16.06 -11.36 15.87
C THR A 7 16.30 -11.93 14.48
N ILE A 8 17.14 -11.28 13.66
CA ILE A 8 17.43 -11.74 12.29
C ILE A 8 18.17 -13.08 12.27
N ARG A 9 19.04 -13.33 13.28
CA ARG A 9 19.78 -14.61 13.41
C ARG A 9 18.93 -15.72 14.02
N HIS A 10 17.76 -15.41 14.56
CA HIS A 10 16.88 -16.38 15.20
C HIS A 10 16.31 -17.34 14.14
N PRO A 11 16.35 -18.68 14.34
CA PRO A 11 15.87 -19.64 13.35
C PRO A 11 14.42 -19.40 12.88
N GLN A 12 13.57 -18.95 13.80
CA GLN A 12 12.15 -18.67 13.56
C GLN A 12 11.95 -17.45 12.66
N PHE A 13 12.91 -16.53 12.59
CA PHE A 13 12.87 -15.42 11.63
C PHE A 13 12.95 -15.95 10.20
N ARG A 14 13.83 -16.92 9.93
CA ARG A 14 13.94 -17.55 8.61
C ARG A 14 12.67 -18.34 8.27
N THR A 15 12.09 -19.06 9.22
CA THR A 15 10.82 -19.77 9.02
C THR A 15 9.70 -18.80 8.66
N GLY A 16 9.48 -17.76 9.48
CA GLY A 16 8.45 -16.75 9.20
C GLY A 16 8.68 -16.01 7.89
N TRP A 17 9.94 -15.73 7.52
CA TRP A 17 10.28 -15.17 6.22
C TRP A 17 9.82 -16.06 5.07
N LEU A 18 10.14 -17.36 5.11
CA LEU A 18 9.76 -18.32 4.07
C LEU A 18 8.23 -18.52 4.01
N GLU A 19 7.55 -18.51 5.15
CA GLU A 19 6.08 -18.58 5.24
C GLU A 19 5.41 -17.34 4.65
N MET A 20 6.01 -16.16 4.82
CA MET A 20 5.49 -14.89 4.28
C MET A 20 5.83 -14.67 2.81
N MET A 21 6.85 -15.33 2.25
CA MET A 21 7.26 -15.11 0.85
C MET A 21 6.12 -15.30 -0.17
N PRO A 22 5.31 -16.38 -0.13
CA PRO A 22 4.24 -16.58 -1.10
C PRO A 22 3.18 -15.48 -1.06
N VAL A 23 2.73 -15.07 0.13
CA VAL A 23 1.71 -14.01 0.28
C VAL A 23 2.29 -12.63 -0.07
N SER A 24 3.56 -12.38 0.25
CA SER A 24 4.22 -11.11 -0.06
C SER A 24 4.28 -10.83 -1.55
N MET A 25 4.44 -11.86 -2.39
CA MET A 25 4.39 -11.71 -3.85
C MET A 25 3.01 -11.23 -4.32
N GLY A 26 1.93 -11.77 -3.74
CA GLY A 26 0.56 -11.31 -4.01
C GLY A 26 0.33 -9.86 -3.58
N ILE A 27 0.81 -9.50 -2.39
CA ILE A 27 0.75 -8.13 -1.86
C ILE A 27 1.51 -7.16 -2.78
N ALA A 28 2.70 -7.55 -3.26
CA ALA A 28 3.51 -6.72 -4.15
C ALA A 28 2.81 -6.49 -5.50
N ALA A 29 2.27 -7.55 -6.10
CA ALA A 29 1.51 -7.44 -7.35
C ALA A 29 0.27 -6.56 -7.19
N TRP A 30 -0.47 -6.74 -6.09
CA TRP A 30 -1.65 -5.91 -5.78
C TRP A 30 -1.29 -4.44 -5.56
N GLY A 31 -0.22 -4.16 -4.81
CA GLY A 31 0.30 -2.80 -4.61
C GLY A 31 0.68 -2.12 -5.91
N LEU A 32 1.31 -2.86 -6.83
CA LEU A 32 1.64 -2.36 -8.17
C LEU A 32 0.38 -2.03 -8.98
N VAL A 33 -0.60 -2.93 -9.02
CA VAL A 33 -1.87 -2.70 -9.74
C VAL A 33 -2.60 -1.47 -9.19
N THR A 34 -2.63 -1.31 -7.87
CA THR A 34 -3.24 -0.16 -7.20
C THR A 34 -2.49 1.12 -7.57
N GLY A 35 -1.16 1.13 -7.52
CA GLY A 35 -0.36 2.30 -7.94
C GLY A 35 -0.55 2.67 -9.41
N VAL A 36 -0.60 1.68 -10.30
CA VAL A 36 -0.92 1.90 -11.73
C VAL A 36 -2.31 2.49 -11.90
N ALA A 37 -3.30 2.02 -11.13
CA ALA A 37 -4.65 2.59 -11.14
C ALA A 37 -4.64 4.05 -10.71
N MET A 38 -3.95 4.40 -9.61
CA MET A 38 -3.85 5.79 -9.14
C MET A 38 -3.24 6.72 -10.20
N VAL A 39 -2.14 6.30 -10.83
CA VAL A 39 -1.48 7.09 -11.87
C VAL A 39 -2.37 7.23 -13.11
N LYS A 40 -3.07 6.16 -13.51
CA LYS A 40 -4.05 6.22 -14.61
C LYS A 40 -5.26 7.09 -14.29
N SER A 41 -5.65 7.19 -13.03
CA SER A 41 -6.71 8.10 -12.58
C SER A 41 -6.28 9.57 -12.61
N GLY A 42 -4.98 9.86 -12.73
CA GLY A 42 -4.44 11.21 -12.89
C GLY A 42 -3.57 11.71 -11.74
N LEU A 43 -3.26 10.88 -10.75
CA LEU A 43 -2.27 11.23 -9.73
C LEU A 43 -0.86 11.21 -10.34
N SER A 44 -0.03 12.17 -9.92
CA SER A 44 1.41 12.10 -10.19
C SER A 44 2.03 10.95 -9.41
N VAL A 45 3.15 10.41 -9.90
CA VAL A 45 3.88 9.32 -9.23
C VAL A 45 4.24 9.66 -7.78
N PRO A 46 4.79 10.86 -7.45
CA PRO A 46 5.05 11.22 -6.06
C PRO A 46 3.78 11.25 -5.19
N LEU A 47 2.65 11.72 -5.73
CA LEU A 47 1.40 11.78 -4.99
C LEU A 47 0.79 10.39 -4.76
N ALA A 48 0.89 9.49 -5.74
CA ALA A 48 0.50 8.09 -5.59
C ALA A 48 1.35 7.36 -4.54
N LEU A 49 2.66 7.64 -4.49
CA LEU A 49 3.55 7.11 -3.44
C LEU A 49 3.19 7.68 -2.06
N MET A 50 2.94 8.99 -1.95
CA MET A 50 2.46 9.59 -0.71
C MET A 50 1.17 8.91 -0.24
N MET A 51 0.18 8.78 -1.12
CA MET A 51 -1.07 8.08 -0.83
C MET A 51 -0.82 6.66 -0.32
N SER A 52 0.08 5.91 -0.96
CA SER A 52 0.43 4.52 -0.61
C SER A 52 1.14 4.39 0.74
N LEU A 53 1.94 5.40 1.13
CA LEU A 53 2.73 5.39 2.37
C LEU A 53 1.97 5.97 3.56
N THR A 54 1.04 6.91 3.34
CA THR A 54 0.33 7.61 4.41
C THR A 54 -1.09 7.10 4.64
N VAL A 55 -1.75 6.53 3.62
CA VAL A 55 -3.12 5.99 3.75
C VAL A 55 -3.06 4.50 4.03
N PHE A 56 -3.50 4.12 5.23
CA PHE A 56 -3.44 2.74 5.72
C PHE A 56 -4.30 1.75 4.91
N ALA A 57 -5.51 2.15 4.52
CA ALA A 57 -6.48 1.26 3.89
C ALA A 57 -6.43 1.36 2.36
N GLY A 58 -5.93 0.31 1.69
CA GLY A 58 -5.89 0.23 0.22
C GLY A 58 -7.26 0.34 -0.45
N SER A 59 -8.32 -0.18 0.19
CA SER A 59 -9.70 -0.05 -0.33
C SER A 59 -10.15 1.39 -0.44
N VAL A 60 -9.75 2.27 0.50
CA VAL A 60 -10.07 3.71 0.46
C VAL A 60 -9.33 4.37 -0.69
N GLN A 61 -8.09 3.97 -0.99
CA GLN A 61 -7.35 4.53 -2.12
C GLN A 61 -8.04 4.23 -3.46
N LEU A 62 -8.64 3.04 -3.60
CA LEU A 62 -9.34 2.61 -4.81
C LEU A 62 -10.64 3.39 -5.06
N THR A 63 -11.33 3.83 -4.01
CA THR A 63 -12.60 4.58 -4.12
C THR A 63 -12.40 6.09 -4.07
N ALA A 64 -11.53 6.59 -3.19
CA ALA A 64 -11.29 8.01 -3.00
C ALA A 64 -10.56 8.64 -4.20
N VAL A 65 -9.61 7.95 -4.83
CA VAL A 65 -8.85 8.52 -5.95
C VAL A 65 -9.75 8.88 -7.14
N PRO A 66 -10.62 7.99 -7.65
CA PRO A 66 -11.59 8.37 -8.67
C PRO A 66 -12.49 9.55 -8.28
N LEU A 67 -12.96 9.61 -7.02
CA LEU A 67 -13.82 10.69 -6.54
C LEU A 67 -13.07 12.04 -6.48
N MET A 68 -11.82 12.04 -6.01
CA MET A 68 -10.96 13.22 -6.01
C MET A 68 -10.71 13.72 -7.44
N MET A 69 -10.42 12.80 -8.37
CA MET A 69 -10.14 13.13 -9.77
C MET A 69 -11.38 13.60 -10.53
N ALA A 70 -12.57 13.13 -10.12
CA ALA A 70 -13.86 13.64 -10.61
C ALA A 70 -14.25 15.00 -10.01
N GLY A 71 -13.45 15.56 -9.08
CA GLY A 71 -13.76 16.83 -8.43
C GLY A 71 -14.93 16.75 -7.45
N SER A 72 -15.17 15.57 -6.86
CA SER A 72 -16.26 15.37 -5.90
C SER A 72 -16.07 16.25 -4.64
N PRO A 73 -17.15 16.71 -3.99
CA PRO A 73 -17.03 17.46 -2.74
C PRO A 73 -16.29 16.67 -1.66
N ALA A 74 -15.47 17.36 -0.84
CA ALA A 74 -14.65 16.74 0.19
C ALA A 74 -15.44 15.87 1.18
N TRP A 75 -16.67 16.27 1.51
CA TRP A 75 -17.54 15.51 2.41
C TRP A 75 -18.05 14.20 1.79
N VAL A 76 -18.19 14.13 0.46
CA VAL A 76 -18.57 12.89 -0.26
C VAL A 76 -17.40 11.91 -0.24
N ILE A 77 -16.19 12.40 -0.52
CA ILE A 77 -14.96 11.60 -0.47
C ILE A 77 -14.74 11.05 0.94
N TRP A 78 -14.99 11.88 1.97
CA TRP A 78 -14.84 11.48 3.36
C TRP A 78 -15.88 10.45 3.83
N ALA A 79 -17.09 10.48 3.29
CA ALA A 79 -18.17 9.56 3.65
C ALA A 79 -18.08 8.19 2.94
N THR A 80 -17.07 7.98 2.09
CA THR A 80 -16.83 6.75 1.31
C THR A 80 -15.66 5.96 1.88
#